data_AF-A0A6G5RB04-F1
#
_entry.id   AF-A0A6G5RB04-F1
#
_cell.length_a   1.000
_cell.length_b   1.000
_cell.length_c   1.000
_cell.angle_alpha   90.00
_cell.angle_beta   90.00
_cell.angle_gamma   90.00
#
_symmetry.space_group_name_H-M   'P 1'
#
loop_
_entity.id
_entity.type
_entity.pdbx_description
1 polymer ?
#
loop_
_entity_poly.entity_id
_entity_poly.type
_entity_poly.pdbx_seq_one_letter_code
_entity_poly.pdbx_strand_id
1 'polypeptide(L)'
;MELAFIPSPSRGVLYLGPIPLRGYAFCIIIGVFVAVWLGNKRWIARGGRAGTVADIAVWAVPFGLVGGRLYHVITDYELYFSEGRDWVDAFKIWEGGLGIWGAIALGAVGAWIGCRRRGIPLPAYADAIAPGIAFAQAIGRWGNWFNQELYGKPTDLPWALEITSSSDGRVPGTYHPTFLYESLWCIGVAFLVIWADRRFRLGHGRAFALYVAAYCTGRAWIEYMRVDDAHHILGVRLNVWTALFVFLLAVTYLIVSSKKRPGREDVVEPAAAVSGDDADGGEKPENADKDDEVADDSEADAGAGSGKKT
;
A
#
# COMPACT_ATOMS: atom_id res chain seq x y z
N MET A 1 -31.06 -2.06 -28.21
CA MET A 1 -30.13 -0.93 -28.02
C MET A 1 -29.10 -1.39 -27.02
N GLU A 2 -27.91 -1.77 -27.49
CA GLU A 2 -26.79 -2.17 -26.64
C GLU A 2 -26.26 -0.92 -25.93
N LEU A 3 -26.75 -0.67 -24.72
CA LEU A 3 -26.32 0.47 -23.91
C LEU A 3 -25.16 0.02 -23.02
N ALA A 4 -23.94 0.37 -23.45
CA ALA A 4 -22.74 0.55 -22.63
C ALA A 4 -22.26 -0.60 -21.73
N PHE A 5 -22.15 -1.83 -22.25
CA PHE A 5 -21.40 -2.88 -21.56
C PHE A 5 -19.93 -2.51 -21.40
N ILE A 6 -19.30 -2.94 -20.31
CA ILE A 6 -17.87 -2.84 -20.12
C ILE A 6 -17.26 -4.12 -20.69
N PRO A 7 -16.61 -4.10 -21.87
CA PRO A 7 -16.10 -5.31 -22.48
C PRO A 7 -14.88 -5.81 -21.70
N SER A 8 -14.83 -7.08 -21.34
CA SER A 8 -13.62 -7.69 -20.78
C SER A 8 -12.74 -8.22 -21.91
N PRO A 9 -11.39 -8.07 -21.85
CA PRO A 9 -10.51 -8.58 -22.90
C PRO A 9 -10.64 -10.10 -23.01
N SER A 10 -10.74 -10.62 -24.24
CA SER A 10 -10.88 -12.06 -24.50
C SER A 10 -9.66 -12.89 -24.06
N ARG A 11 -8.51 -12.25 -23.85
CA ARG A 11 -7.30 -12.84 -23.27
C ARG A 11 -6.64 -11.85 -22.31
N GLY A 12 -6.33 -12.28 -21.10
CA GLY A 12 -5.60 -11.49 -20.11
C GLY A 12 -4.07 -11.48 -20.28
N VAL A 13 -3.56 -12.02 -21.39
CA VAL A 13 -2.12 -12.19 -21.66
C VAL A 13 -1.77 -11.64 -23.04
N LEU A 14 -0.81 -10.73 -23.06
CA LEU A 14 -0.15 -10.24 -24.26
C LEU A 14 1.21 -10.95 -24.40
N TYR A 15 1.50 -11.56 -25.55
CA TYR A 15 2.78 -12.21 -25.77
C TYR A 15 3.77 -11.25 -26.43
N LEU A 16 4.89 -10.96 -25.78
CA LEU A 16 6.03 -10.29 -26.38
C LEU A 16 7.09 -11.34 -26.72
N GLY A 17 6.95 -11.97 -27.89
CA GLY A 17 7.73 -13.16 -28.23
C GLY A 17 7.42 -14.31 -27.25
N PRO A 18 8.45 -14.92 -26.60
CA PRO A 18 8.24 -16.01 -25.65
C PRO A 18 7.75 -15.55 -24.26
N ILE A 19 7.69 -14.24 -24.00
CA ILE A 19 7.38 -13.71 -22.66
C ILE A 19 5.87 -13.41 -22.56
N PRO A 20 5.12 -14.12 -21.70
CA PRO A 20 3.71 -13.83 -21.44
C PRO A 20 3.59 -12.62 -20.51
N LEU A 21 3.13 -11.49 -21.04
CA LEU A 21 2.82 -10.29 -20.28
C LEU A 21 1.37 -10.35 -19.79
N ARG A 22 1.19 -10.59 -18.51
CA ARG A 22 -0.14 -10.76 -17.89
C ARG A 22 -0.68 -9.41 -17.44
N GLY A 23 -1.92 -9.07 -17.82
CA GLY A 23 -2.55 -7.79 -17.49
C GLY A 23 -2.58 -7.50 -15.98
N TYR A 24 -2.89 -8.51 -15.16
CA TYR A 24 -2.88 -8.35 -13.70
C TYR A 24 -1.49 -8.01 -13.15
N ALA A 25 -0.40 -8.50 -13.76
CA ALA A 25 0.96 -8.23 -13.29
C ALA A 25 1.30 -6.74 -13.47
N PHE A 26 0.90 -6.14 -14.60
CA PHE A 26 1.01 -4.70 -14.79
C PHE A 26 0.19 -3.92 -13.78
N CYS A 27 -1.06 -4.32 -13.52
CA CYS A 27 -1.89 -3.68 -12.49
C CYS A 27 -1.21 -3.70 -11.11
N ILE A 28 -0.60 -4.83 -10.73
CA ILE A 28 0.15 -4.95 -9.47
C ILE A 28 1.38 -4.02 -9.46
N ILE A 29 2.19 -4.01 -10.52
CA ILE A 29 3.39 -3.16 -10.60
C ILE A 29 3.01 -1.67 -10.51
N ILE A 30 1.99 -1.25 -11.27
CA ILE A 30 1.46 0.12 -11.21
C ILE A 30 0.93 0.42 -9.81
N GLY A 31 0.20 -0.52 -9.19
CA GLY A 31 -0.30 -0.37 -7.83
C GLY A 31 0.83 -0.15 -6.82
N VAL A 32 1.90 -0.97 -6.86
CA VAL A 32 3.07 -0.82 -6.00
C VAL A 32 3.75 0.53 -6.23
N PHE A 33 3.95 0.93 -7.49
CA PHE A 33 4.52 2.23 -7.83
C PHE A 33 3.69 3.38 -7.23
N VAL A 34 2.36 3.36 -7.42
CA VAL A 34 1.45 4.37 -6.87
C VAL A 34 1.49 4.39 -5.34
N ALA A 35 1.53 3.22 -4.69
CA ALA A 35 1.63 3.13 -3.24
C ALA A 35 2.93 3.74 -2.70
N VAL A 36 4.06 3.43 -3.34
CA VAL A 36 5.38 3.96 -2.95
C VAL A 36 5.47 5.45 -3.24
N TRP A 37 5.06 5.90 -4.43
CA TRP A 37 5.10 7.30 -4.83
C TRP A 37 4.24 8.18 -3.93
N LEU A 38 2.97 7.83 -3.74
CA LEU A 38 2.06 8.59 -2.89
C LEU A 38 2.46 8.49 -1.42
N GLY A 39 2.89 7.31 -0.97
CA GLY A 39 3.43 7.09 0.36
C GLY A 39 4.63 7.98 0.64
N ASN A 40 5.59 8.06 -0.28
CA ASN A 40 6.78 8.90 -0.17
C ASN A 40 6.41 10.39 -0.09
N LYS A 41 5.52 10.86 -0.96
CA LYS A 41 5.02 12.25 -0.91
C LYS A 41 4.39 12.59 0.44
N ARG A 42 3.62 11.65 1.02
CA ARG A 42 2.98 11.81 2.33
C ARG A 42 3.96 11.67 3.49
N TRP A 43 4.99 10.84 3.35
CA TRP A 43 6.07 10.68 4.32
C TRP A 43 6.89 11.96 4.44
N ILE A 44 7.26 12.56 3.31
CA ILE A 44 7.95 13.87 3.28
C ILE A 44 7.08 14.95 3.91
N ALA A 45 5.79 15.00 3.58
CA ALA A 45 4.85 15.94 4.21
C ALA A 45 4.64 15.72 5.72
N ARG A 46 5.11 14.60 6.27
CA ARG A 46 5.13 14.29 7.71
C ARG A 46 6.49 14.60 8.36
N GLY A 47 7.47 15.11 7.62
CA GLY A 47 8.82 15.39 8.10
C GLY A 47 9.81 14.24 7.89
N GLY A 48 9.43 13.20 7.14
CA GLY A 48 10.32 12.10 6.78
C GLY A 48 11.23 12.40 5.59
N ARG A 49 12.26 11.58 5.40
CA ARG A 49 13.21 11.71 4.29
C ARG A 49 12.66 11.10 3.00
N ALA A 50 13.02 11.71 1.86
CA ALA A 50 12.71 11.15 0.56
C ALA A 50 13.46 9.83 0.36
N GLY A 51 12.81 8.83 -0.26
CA GLY A 51 13.42 7.52 -0.52
C GLY A 51 13.14 6.49 0.58
N THR A 52 12.96 6.93 1.83
CA THR A 52 12.68 6.04 2.97
C THR A 52 11.53 5.05 2.72
N VAL A 53 10.45 5.50 2.05
CA VAL A 53 9.31 4.62 1.72
C VAL A 53 9.68 3.56 0.69
N ALA A 54 10.43 3.92 -0.34
CA ALA A 54 10.90 2.99 -1.36
C ALA A 54 11.84 1.95 -0.75
N ASP A 55 12.75 2.39 0.11
CA ASP A 55 13.69 1.50 0.76
C ASP A 55 13.02 0.52 1.75
N ILE A 56 11.93 0.93 2.43
CA ILE A 56 11.13 -0.01 3.22
C ILE A 56 10.36 -0.97 2.29
N ALA A 57 9.91 -0.50 1.13
CA ALA A 57 9.25 -1.35 0.14
C ALA A 57 10.17 -2.46 -0.42
N VAL A 58 11.49 -2.22 -0.49
CA VAL A 58 12.51 -3.24 -0.83
C VAL A 58 12.47 -4.43 0.15
N TRP A 59 12.05 -4.22 1.39
CA TRP A 59 11.79 -5.31 2.34
C TRP A 59 10.38 -5.87 2.23
N ALA A 60 9.37 -4.99 2.18
CA ALA A 60 7.97 -5.39 2.23
C ALA A 60 7.53 -6.21 1.01
N VAL A 61 7.95 -5.83 -0.21
CA VAL A 61 7.49 -6.48 -1.44
C VAL A 61 8.04 -7.90 -1.60
N PRO A 62 9.36 -8.17 -1.45
CA PRO A 62 9.87 -9.54 -1.53
C PRO A 62 9.33 -10.44 -0.44
N PHE A 63 9.22 -9.95 0.81
CA PHE A 63 8.61 -10.74 1.88
C PHE A 63 7.14 -11.04 1.60
N GLY A 64 6.39 -10.09 1.04
CA GLY A 64 5.01 -10.32 0.61
C GLY A 64 4.91 -11.38 -0.50
N LEU A 65 5.82 -11.36 -1.48
CA LEU A 65 5.85 -12.37 -2.53
C LEU A 65 6.17 -13.76 -1.97
N VAL A 66 7.19 -13.87 -1.12
CA VAL A 66 7.58 -15.11 -0.44
C VAL A 66 6.43 -15.62 0.42
N GLY A 67 5.79 -14.74 1.19
CA GLY A 67 4.69 -15.14 2.05
C GLY A 67 3.45 -15.57 1.31
N GLY A 68 3.13 -14.88 0.21
CA GLY A 68 2.03 -15.28 -0.66
C GLY A 68 2.25 -16.68 -1.20
N ARG A 69 3.49 -16.98 -1.63
CA ARG A 69 3.81 -18.32 -2.11
C ARG A 69 3.75 -19.36 -1.00
N LEU A 70 4.39 -19.08 0.14
CA LEU A 70 4.43 -19.98 1.29
C LEU A 70 3.02 -20.35 1.75
N TYR A 71 2.13 -19.37 1.87
CA TYR A 71 0.75 -19.61 2.28
C TYR A 71 0.03 -20.53 1.29
N HIS A 72 0.16 -20.28 -0.02
CA HIS A 72 -0.46 -21.13 -1.03
C HIS A 72 0.07 -22.56 -1.01
N VAL A 73 1.39 -22.74 -0.85
CA VAL A 73 1.99 -24.09 -0.73
C VAL A 73 1.51 -24.82 0.51
N ILE A 74 1.25 -24.10 1.61
CA ILE A 74 0.72 -24.70 2.85
C ILE A 74 -0.76 -25.05 2.70
N THR A 75 -1.59 -24.17 2.12
CA THR A 75 -3.03 -24.40 2.01
C THR A 75 -3.39 -25.40 0.93
N ASP A 76 -2.64 -25.41 -0.17
CA ASP A 76 -2.88 -26.22 -1.34
C ASP A 76 -1.72 -27.23 -1.56
N TYR A 77 -1.22 -27.80 -0.45
CA TYR A 77 -0.06 -28.70 -0.44
C TYR A 77 -0.23 -29.91 -1.37
N GLU A 78 -1.46 -30.37 -1.57
CA GLU A 78 -1.80 -31.48 -2.45
C GLU A 78 -1.42 -31.20 -3.92
N LEU A 79 -1.37 -29.93 -4.34
CA LEU A 79 -0.93 -29.56 -5.70
C LEU A 79 0.56 -29.82 -5.95
N TYR A 80 1.35 -30.03 -4.90
CA TYR A 80 2.81 -30.14 -4.96
C TYR A 80 3.34 -31.47 -4.43
N PHE A 81 2.68 -32.04 -3.42
CA PHE A 81 3.19 -33.20 -2.67
C PHE A 81 2.33 -34.47 -2.84
N SER A 82 1.26 -34.43 -3.64
CA SER A 82 0.48 -35.64 -3.95
C SER A 82 1.18 -36.52 -5.00
N GLU A 83 0.74 -37.78 -5.08
CA GLU A 83 1.31 -38.78 -5.99
C GLU A 83 1.22 -38.30 -7.46
N GLY A 84 2.37 -38.28 -8.16
CA GLY A 84 2.47 -37.81 -9.54
C GLY A 84 2.66 -36.29 -9.71
N ARG A 85 2.83 -35.53 -8.63
CA ARG A 85 3.17 -34.09 -8.68
C ARG A 85 4.66 -33.84 -8.38
N ASP A 86 5.18 -32.72 -8.88
CA ASP A 86 6.56 -32.31 -8.64
C ASP A 86 6.62 -31.22 -7.56
N TRP A 87 7.34 -31.50 -6.47
CA TRP A 87 7.53 -30.54 -5.38
C TRP A 87 8.29 -29.28 -5.82
N VAL A 88 9.08 -29.35 -6.90
CA VAL A 88 9.78 -28.19 -7.47
C VAL A 88 8.80 -27.14 -7.96
N ASP A 89 7.58 -27.55 -8.34
CA ASP A 89 6.50 -26.62 -8.72
C ASP A 89 6.18 -25.64 -7.60
N ALA A 90 6.40 -26.00 -6.32
CA ALA A 90 6.21 -25.11 -5.18
C ALA A 90 7.08 -23.84 -5.23
N PHE A 91 8.16 -23.79 -6.03
CA PHE A 91 8.99 -22.60 -6.21
C PHE A 91 8.62 -21.76 -7.44
N LYS A 92 7.79 -22.30 -8.33
CA LYS A 92 7.42 -21.67 -9.61
C LYS A 92 6.37 -20.58 -9.42
N ILE A 93 6.79 -19.44 -8.86
CA ILE A 93 5.93 -18.27 -8.61
C ILE A 93 5.33 -17.66 -9.89
N TRP A 94 5.93 -17.92 -11.05
CA TRP A 94 5.45 -17.45 -12.35
C TRP A 94 4.26 -18.25 -12.90
N GLU A 95 3.96 -19.41 -12.32
CA GLU A 95 2.78 -20.22 -12.65
C GLU A 95 1.52 -19.75 -11.89
N GLY A 96 1.66 -18.72 -11.05
CA GLY A 96 0.58 -18.21 -10.19
C GLY A 96 0.62 -18.84 -8.80
N GLY A 97 -0.53 -18.85 -8.11
CA GLY A 97 -0.62 -19.47 -6.78
C GLY A 97 0.06 -18.63 -5.68
N LEU A 98 -0.49 -17.43 -5.44
CA LEU A 98 -0.06 -16.55 -4.35
C LEU A 98 -1.25 -16.27 -3.43
N GLY A 99 -1.15 -16.69 -2.18
CA GLY A 99 -2.16 -16.47 -1.15
C GLY A 99 -2.07 -15.06 -0.56
N ILE A 100 -3.18 -14.30 -0.60
CA ILE A 100 -3.19 -12.91 -0.12
C ILE A 100 -2.88 -12.80 1.38
N TRP A 101 -3.31 -13.76 2.20
CA TRP A 101 -3.07 -13.76 3.65
C TRP A 101 -1.58 -13.88 3.99
N GLY A 102 -0.88 -14.77 3.31
CA GLY A 102 0.57 -14.90 3.44
C GLY A 102 1.31 -13.64 2.98
N ALA A 103 0.87 -13.05 1.88
CA ALA A 103 1.47 -11.82 1.36
C ALA A 103 1.31 -10.63 2.31
N ILE A 104 0.13 -10.47 2.92
CA ILE A 104 -0.12 -9.43 3.92
C ILE A 104 0.72 -9.69 5.17
N ALA A 105 0.73 -10.91 5.70
CA ALA A 105 1.42 -11.23 6.94
C ALA A 105 2.94 -11.02 6.84
N LEU A 106 3.60 -11.64 5.86
CA LEU A 106 5.04 -11.49 5.68
C LEU A 106 5.41 -10.13 5.09
N GLY A 107 4.57 -9.52 4.25
CA GLY A 107 4.77 -8.14 3.81
C GLY A 107 4.80 -7.15 4.98
N ALA A 108 3.93 -7.32 5.98
CA ALA A 108 3.96 -6.54 7.21
C ALA A 108 5.23 -6.80 8.04
N VAL A 109 5.73 -8.04 8.08
CA VAL A 109 7.01 -8.38 8.70
C VAL A 109 8.17 -7.69 7.97
N GLY A 110 8.19 -7.69 6.63
CA GLY A 110 9.18 -6.98 5.84
C GLY A 110 9.16 -5.47 6.09
N ALA A 111 7.97 -4.86 6.12
CA ALA A 111 7.81 -3.46 6.48
C ALA A 111 8.30 -3.16 7.91
N TRP A 112 8.03 -4.05 8.87
CA TRP A 112 8.51 -3.94 10.25
C TRP A 112 10.04 -4.02 10.34
N ILE A 113 10.68 -4.95 9.63
CA ILE A 113 12.14 -5.05 9.55
C ILE A 113 12.73 -3.76 8.98
N GLY A 114 12.18 -3.27 7.86
CA GLY A 114 12.63 -2.03 7.22
C GLY A 114 12.48 -0.81 8.13
N CYS A 115 11.35 -0.68 8.82
CA CYS A 115 11.12 0.39 9.80
C CYS A 115 12.09 0.28 10.99
N ARG A 116 12.26 -0.92 11.54
CA ARG A 116 13.12 -1.15 12.72
C ARG A 116 14.59 -0.86 12.43
N ARG A 117 15.08 -1.23 11.23
CA ARG A 117 16.45 -0.91 10.79
C ARG A 117 16.71 0.58 10.65
N ARG A 118 15.68 1.38 10.41
CA ARG A 118 15.77 2.85 10.33
C ARG A 118 15.38 3.59 11.61
N GLY A 119 14.97 2.88 12.66
CA GLY A 119 14.44 3.52 13.87
C GLY A 119 13.10 4.24 13.65
N ILE A 120 12.34 3.86 12.60
CA ILE A 120 11.07 4.49 12.26
C ILE A 120 9.92 3.79 13.00
N PRO A 121 8.99 4.52 13.62
CA PRO A 121 7.79 3.93 14.18
C PRO A 121 6.86 3.42 13.07
N LEU A 122 6.64 2.09 13.05
CA LEU A 122 5.76 1.42 12.08
C LEU A 122 4.35 2.05 11.97
N PRO A 123 3.68 2.50 13.05
CA PRO A 123 2.38 3.16 12.93
C PRO A 123 2.41 4.45 12.10
N ALA A 124 3.46 5.26 12.22
CA ALA A 124 3.62 6.48 11.44
C ALA A 124 3.83 6.16 9.96
N TYR A 125 4.65 5.13 9.67
CA TYR A 125 4.86 4.63 8.32
C TYR A 125 3.54 4.11 7.71
N ALA A 126 2.82 3.27 8.45
CA ALA A 126 1.52 2.72 8.04
C ALA A 126 0.51 3.84 7.70
N ASP A 127 0.44 4.88 8.52
CA ASP A 127 -0.43 6.04 8.28
C ASP A 127 -0.08 6.82 7.01
N ALA A 128 1.21 6.90 6.66
CA ALA A 128 1.66 7.57 5.45
C ALA A 128 1.28 6.78 4.21
N ILE A 129 1.49 5.46 4.21
CA ILE A 129 1.26 4.59 3.05
C ILE A 129 -0.20 4.15 2.88
N ALA A 130 -1.06 4.25 3.92
CA ALA A 130 -2.44 3.75 3.89
C ALA A 130 -3.25 4.17 2.65
N PRO A 131 -3.27 5.45 2.23
CA PRO A 131 -3.96 5.83 0.98
C PRO A 131 -3.32 5.23 -0.27
N GLY A 132 -2.00 5.08 -0.28
CA GLY A 132 -1.26 4.44 -1.36
C GLY A 132 -1.66 2.98 -1.52
N ILE A 133 -1.81 2.25 -0.41
CA ILE A 133 -2.31 0.86 -0.41
C ILE A 133 -3.74 0.81 -0.98
N ALA A 134 -4.62 1.71 -0.55
CA ALA A 134 -6.00 1.74 -1.06
C ALA A 134 -6.05 2.00 -2.58
N PHE A 135 -5.24 2.91 -3.11
CA PHE A 135 -5.12 3.08 -4.57
C PHE A 135 -4.52 1.86 -5.26
N ALA A 136 -3.51 1.22 -4.66
CA ALA A 136 -2.94 -0.01 -5.20
C ALA A 136 -3.97 -1.13 -5.28
N GLN A 137 -4.83 -1.27 -4.27
CA GLN A 137 -5.96 -2.20 -4.31
C GLN A 137 -6.94 -1.84 -5.42
N ALA A 138 -7.27 -0.55 -5.58
CA ALA A 138 -8.15 -0.10 -6.65
C ALA A 138 -7.62 -0.45 -8.04
N ILE A 139 -6.33 -0.25 -8.27
CA ILE A 139 -5.65 -0.58 -9.53
C ILE A 139 -5.56 -2.10 -9.70
N GLY A 140 -5.23 -2.84 -8.65
CA GLY A 140 -5.15 -4.29 -8.66
C GLY A 140 -6.45 -4.98 -9.08
N ARG A 141 -7.61 -4.38 -8.76
CA ARG A 141 -8.93 -4.90 -9.20
C ARG A 141 -9.09 -4.93 -10.72
N TRP A 142 -8.43 -4.04 -11.46
CA TRP A 142 -8.44 -4.10 -12.92
C TRP A 142 -7.72 -5.34 -13.47
N GLY A 143 -6.86 -5.98 -12.67
CA GLY A 143 -6.32 -7.29 -13.01
C GLY A 143 -7.41 -8.36 -13.15
N ASN A 144 -8.47 -8.30 -12.33
CA ASN A 144 -9.60 -9.24 -12.40
C ASN A 144 -10.44 -9.02 -13.66
N TRP A 145 -10.52 -7.78 -14.15
CA TRP A 145 -11.12 -7.46 -15.45
C TRP A 145 -10.29 -8.03 -16.60
N PHE A 146 -8.96 -7.90 -16.58
CA PHE A 146 -8.12 -8.58 -17.59
C PHE A 146 -8.25 -10.11 -17.54
N ASN A 147 -8.42 -10.69 -16.35
CA ASN A 147 -8.50 -12.13 -16.15
C ASN A 147 -9.93 -12.71 -16.30
N GLN A 148 -10.95 -11.89 -16.49
CA GLN A 148 -12.36 -12.30 -16.49
C GLN A 148 -12.75 -13.13 -15.25
N GLU A 149 -12.39 -12.68 -14.06
CA GLU A 149 -12.60 -13.43 -12.80
C GLU A 149 -13.22 -12.57 -11.69
N LEU A 150 -13.74 -13.24 -10.65
CA LEU A 150 -14.32 -12.64 -9.44
C LEU A 150 -15.46 -11.66 -9.71
N TYR A 151 -16.22 -11.86 -10.78
CA TYR A 151 -17.41 -11.07 -11.14
C TYR A 151 -18.63 -11.41 -10.28
N GLY A 152 -19.64 -10.53 -10.28
CA GLY A 152 -20.83 -10.70 -9.46
C GLY A 152 -21.93 -11.52 -10.12
N LYS A 153 -23.16 -11.41 -9.59
CA LYS A 153 -24.36 -12.09 -10.12
C LYS A 153 -24.70 -11.64 -11.56
N PRO A 154 -25.38 -12.49 -12.35
CA PRO A 154 -25.94 -12.10 -13.63
C PRO A 154 -26.78 -10.83 -13.51
N THR A 155 -26.66 -9.92 -14.47
CA THR A 155 -27.35 -8.62 -14.42
C THR A 155 -27.58 -8.06 -15.82
N ASP A 156 -28.66 -7.29 -15.97
CA ASP A 156 -29.05 -6.61 -17.21
C ASP A 156 -28.83 -5.08 -17.13
N LEU A 157 -28.07 -4.63 -16.14
CA LEU A 157 -27.77 -3.21 -15.95
C LEU A 157 -26.95 -2.65 -17.13
N PRO A 158 -27.11 -1.35 -17.47
CA PRO A 158 -26.44 -0.74 -18.63
C PRO A 158 -24.93 -0.48 -18.41
N TRP A 159 -24.35 -0.96 -17.31
CA TRP A 159 -22.91 -0.97 -17.04
C TRP A 159 -22.42 -2.37 -16.68
N ALA A 160 -23.16 -3.42 -17.09
CA ALA A 160 -22.77 -4.80 -16.83
C ALA A 160 -21.40 -5.11 -17.44
N LEU A 161 -20.66 -5.98 -16.76
CA LEU A 161 -19.43 -6.57 -17.27
C LEU A 161 -19.81 -7.71 -18.23
N GLU A 162 -19.30 -7.64 -19.44
CA GLU A 162 -19.43 -8.74 -20.40
C GLU A 162 -18.29 -9.73 -20.23
N ILE A 163 -18.63 -10.97 -19.90
CA ILE A 163 -17.71 -12.10 -19.83
C ILE A 163 -17.87 -12.91 -21.11
N THR A 164 -16.77 -13.04 -21.84
CA THR A 164 -16.73 -13.73 -23.14
C THR A 164 -16.03 -15.08 -23.05
N SER A 165 -15.23 -15.32 -22.01
CA SER A 165 -14.51 -16.57 -21.83
C SER A 165 -15.44 -17.69 -21.33
N SER A 166 -15.36 -18.83 -22.00
CA SER A 166 -15.93 -20.10 -21.54
C SER A 166 -14.89 -21.02 -20.87
N SER A 167 -13.66 -20.53 -20.66
CA SER A 167 -12.59 -21.31 -20.02
C SER A 167 -12.82 -21.47 -18.52
N ASP A 168 -12.29 -22.57 -17.96
CA ASP A 168 -12.31 -22.89 -16.53
C ASP A 168 -13.72 -22.89 -15.90
N GLY A 169 -14.72 -23.35 -16.66
CA GLY A 169 -16.10 -23.48 -16.19
C GLY A 169 -16.90 -22.17 -16.16
N ARG A 170 -16.37 -21.08 -16.72
CA ARG A 170 -17.10 -19.80 -16.82
C ARG A 170 -18.22 -19.87 -17.84
N VAL A 171 -19.32 -19.19 -17.55
CA VAL A 171 -20.47 -19.07 -18.46
C VAL A 171 -20.45 -17.67 -19.08
N PRO A 172 -20.32 -17.54 -20.41
CA PRO A 172 -20.41 -16.24 -21.07
C PRO A 172 -21.75 -15.54 -20.79
N GLY A 173 -21.71 -14.22 -20.59
CA GLY A 173 -22.89 -13.44 -20.26
C GLY A 173 -22.57 -12.10 -19.59
N THR A 174 -23.61 -11.43 -19.10
CA THR A 174 -23.52 -10.12 -18.44
C THR A 174 -23.64 -10.25 -16.93
N TYR A 175 -22.69 -9.65 -16.21
CA TYR A 175 -22.55 -9.78 -14.76
C TYR A 175 -22.31 -8.44 -14.09
N HIS A 176 -22.56 -8.37 -12.78
CA HIS A 176 -22.17 -7.20 -12.00
C HIS A 176 -20.64 -7.00 -12.04
N PRO A 177 -20.13 -5.81 -12.44
CA PRO A 177 -18.71 -5.48 -12.44
C PRO A 177 -18.20 -5.23 -11.01
N THR A 178 -18.11 -6.29 -10.20
CA THR A 178 -17.56 -6.24 -8.83
C THR A 178 -16.17 -5.60 -8.80
N PHE A 179 -15.31 -5.87 -9.78
CA PHE A 179 -13.99 -5.23 -9.88
C PHE A 179 -14.09 -3.69 -9.88
N LEU A 180 -15.07 -3.12 -10.60
CA LEU A 180 -15.29 -1.69 -10.71
C LEU A 180 -15.85 -1.15 -9.40
N TYR A 181 -16.82 -1.84 -8.81
CA TYR A 181 -17.39 -1.47 -7.51
C TYR A 181 -16.32 -1.44 -6.41
N GLU A 182 -15.47 -2.47 -6.37
CA GLU A 182 -14.33 -2.56 -5.46
C GLU A 182 -13.29 -1.48 -5.74
N SER A 183 -12.98 -1.20 -7.01
CA SER A 183 -12.02 -0.17 -7.41
C SER A 183 -12.49 1.22 -6.97
N LEU A 184 -13.74 1.57 -7.26
CA LEU A 184 -14.35 2.84 -6.86
C LEU A 184 -14.44 2.97 -5.34
N TRP A 185 -14.79 1.91 -4.63
CA TRP A 185 -14.78 1.91 -3.17
C TRP A 185 -13.37 2.17 -2.61
N CYS A 186 -12.36 1.48 -3.13
CA CYS A 186 -10.97 1.66 -2.69
C CYS A 186 -10.44 3.07 -2.97
N ILE A 187 -10.81 3.67 -4.11
CA ILE A 187 -10.54 5.08 -4.43
C ILE A 187 -11.23 6.00 -3.40
N GLY A 188 -12.50 5.75 -3.09
CA GLY A 188 -13.24 6.47 -2.06
C GLY A 188 -12.57 6.37 -0.68
N VAL A 189 -12.12 5.18 -0.29
CA VAL A 189 -11.36 4.95 0.94
C VAL A 189 -10.04 5.72 0.94
N ALA A 190 -9.29 5.73 -0.17
CA ALA A 190 -8.05 6.49 -0.27
C ALA A 190 -8.29 7.99 -0.04
N PHE A 191 -9.31 8.55 -0.68
CA PHE A 191 -9.69 9.96 -0.49
C PHE A 191 -10.21 10.24 0.92
N LEU A 192 -11.01 9.34 1.50
CA LEU A 192 -11.48 9.43 2.89
C LEU A 192 -10.30 9.53 3.86
N VAL A 193 -9.31 8.65 3.71
CA VAL A 193 -8.12 8.63 4.58
C VAL A 193 -7.28 9.88 4.38
N ILE A 194 -7.09 10.34 3.13
CA ILE A 194 -6.36 11.58 2.85
C ILE A 194 -7.08 12.80 3.49
N TRP A 195 -8.39 12.87 3.33
CA TRP A 195 -9.21 13.95 3.89
C TRP A 195 -9.16 13.94 5.42
N ALA A 196 -9.43 12.79 6.05
CA ALA A 196 -9.44 12.65 7.50
C ALA A 196 -8.06 12.93 8.10
N ASP A 197 -7.00 12.45 7.46
CA ASP A 197 -5.62 12.69 7.89
C ASP A 197 -5.25 14.17 7.85
N ARG A 198 -5.70 14.92 6.82
CA ARG A 198 -5.50 16.39 6.77
C ARG A 198 -6.37 17.13 7.78
N ARG A 199 -7.65 16.75 7.89
CA ARG A 199 -8.64 17.45 8.72
C ARG A 199 -8.44 17.25 10.22
N PHE A 200 -8.00 16.06 10.63
CA PHE A 200 -7.88 15.67 12.04
C PHE A 200 -6.43 15.43 12.48
N ARG A 201 -5.45 15.65 11.59
CA ARG A 201 -4.01 15.37 11.82
C ARG A 201 -3.83 13.98 12.43
N LEU A 202 -4.24 12.96 11.66
CA LEU A 202 -4.15 11.57 12.11
C LEU A 202 -2.67 11.14 12.20
N GLY A 203 -2.39 10.37 13.25
CA GLY A 203 -1.08 9.81 13.57
C GLY A 203 -1.26 8.62 14.51
N HIS A 204 -0.15 7.98 14.90
CA HIS A 204 -0.13 6.81 15.77
C HIS A 204 -0.94 5.62 15.21
N GLY A 205 -0.92 5.42 13.90
CA GLY A 205 -1.61 4.30 13.23
C GLY A 205 -3.11 4.54 12.99
N ARG A 206 -3.63 5.74 13.30
CA ARG A 206 -5.07 6.04 13.19
C ARG A 206 -5.52 6.18 11.73
N ALA A 207 -4.68 6.69 10.84
CA ALA A 207 -5.03 6.77 9.41
C ALA A 207 -5.06 5.36 8.78
N PHE A 208 -4.14 4.48 9.17
CA PHE A 208 -4.13 3.08 8.76
C PHE A 208 -5.35 2.32 9.34
N ALA A 209 -5.70 2.54 10.60
CA ALA A 209 -6.88 1.94 11.19
C ALA A 209 -8.18 2.41 10.49
N LEU A 210 -8.27 3.70 10.12
CA LEU A 210 -9.38 4.22 9.33
C LEU A 210 -9.46 3.54 7.95
N TYR A 211 -8.32 3.37 7.29
CA TYR A 211 -8.23 2.62 6.03
C TYR A 211 -8.78 1.20 6.19
N VAL A 212 -8.31 0.46 7.20
CA VAL A 212 -8.73 -0.93 7.46
C VAL A 212 -10.24 -1.00 7.73
N ALA A 213 -10.75 -0.12 8.60
CA ALA A 213 -12.17 -0.08 8.92
C ALA A 213 -13.02 0.22 7.66
N ALA A 214 -12.66 1.25 6.89
CA ALA A 214 -13.41 1.62 5.70
C ALA A 214 -13.34 0.56 4.59
N TYR A 215 -12.19 -0.12 4.45
CA TYR A 215 -12.06 -1.26 3.54
C TYR A 215 -12.96 -2.43 3.94
N CYS A 216 -12.99 -2.79 5.24
CA CYS A 216 -13.84 -3.87 5.74
C CYS A 216 -15.34 -3.58 5.55
N THR A 217 -15.77 -2.32 5.70
CA THR A 217 -17.14 -1.92 5.36
C THR A 217 -17.48 -2.19 3.90
N GLY A 218 -16.55 -1.92 2.98
CA GLY A 218 -16.70 -2.23 1.56
C GLY A 218 -16.89 -3.72 1.31
N ARG A 219 -16.09 -4.55 2.00
CA ARG A 219 -16.18 -6.00 1.88
C ARG A 219 -17.56 -6.54 2.22
N ALA A 220 -18.28 -5.96 3.17
CA ALA A 220 -19.60 -6.47 3.58
C ALA A 220 -20.62 -6.52 2.43
N TRP A 221 -20.76 -5.44 1.65
CA TRP A 221 -21.76 -5.37 0.57
C TRP A 221 -21.25 -5.98 -0.75
N ILE A 222 -19.95 -5.90 -1.03
CA ILE A 222 -19.34 -6.55 -2.19
C ILE A 222 -19.42 -8.07 -2.08
N GLU A 223 -19.17 -8.62 -0.90
CA GLU A 223 -19.20 -10.06 -0.67
C GLU A 223 -20.61 -10.66 -0.84
N TYR A 224 -21.67 -9.85 -0.65
CA TYR A 224 -23.07 -10.20 -0.90
C TYR A 224 -23.41 -10.31 -2.41
N MET A 225 -22.70 -9.57 -3.26
CA MET A 225 -22.91 -9.56 -4.71
C MET A 225 -22.11 -10.64 -5.44
N ARG A 226 -21.09 -11.22 -4.80
CA ARG A 226 -20.22 -12.23 -5.40
C ARG A 226 -20.90 -13.59 -5.51
N VAL A 227 -20.55 -14.33 -6.57
CA VAL A 227 -21.12 -15.64 -6.91
C VAL A 227 -20.14 -16.78 -6.62
N ASP A 228 -18.86 -16.48 -6.43
CA ASP A 228 -17.84 -17.51 -6.28
C ASP A 228 -18.08 -18.41 -5.07
N ASP A 229 -17.59 -19.64 -5.14
CA ASP A 229 -17.60 -20.56 -4.00
C ASP A 229 -16.82 -19.96 -2.82
N ALA A 230 -17.43 -20.04 -1.64
CA ALA A 230 -16.79 -19.65 -0.39
C ALA A 230 -17.31 -20.52 0.75
N HIS A 231 -16.48 -20.72 1.76
CA HIS A 231 -16.92 -21.35 3.00
C HIS A 231 -17.96 -20.46 3.69
N HIS A 232 -19.09 -21.05 4.05
CA HIS A 232 -20.15 -20.38 4.78
C HIS A 232 -20.15 -20.81 6.24
N ILE A 233 -20.30 -19.85 7.14
CA ILE A 233 -20.50 -20.05 8.57
C ILE A 233 -21.78 -19.30 8.94
N LEU A 234 -22.76 -20.01 9.51
CA LEU A 234 -24.07 -19.45 9.88
C LEU A 234 -24.79 -18.78 8.68
N GLY A 235 -24.67 -19.36 7.48
CA GLY A 235 -25.31 -18.81 6.27
C GLY A 235 -24.62 -17.58 5.68
N VAL A 236 -23.49 -17.15 6.23
CA VAL A 236 -22.71 -15.98 5.77
C VAL A 236 -21.31 -16.43 5.34
N ARG A 237 -20.78 -15.86 4.26
CA ARG A 237 -19.42 -16.16 3.75
C ARG A 237 -18.37 -15.84 4.81
N LEU A 238 -17.39 -16.73 5.01
CA LEU A 238 -16.30 -16.60 5.99
C LEU A 238 -15.61 -15.23 5.92
N ASN A 239 -15.42 -14.72 4.71
CA ASN A 239 -14.81 -13.41 4.48
C ASN A 239 -15.55 -12.24 5.15
N VAL A 240 -16.88 -12.34 5.32
CA VAL A 240 -17.67 -11.33 6.05
C VAL A 240 -17.37 -11.38 7.53
N TRP A 241 -17.25 -12.57 8.11
CA TRP A 241 -16.86 -12.76 9.51
C TRP A 241 -15.47 -12.20 9.77
N THR A 242 -14.51 -12.51 8.89
CA THR A 242 -13.15 -11.97 8.97
C THR A 242 -13.16 -10.44 8.84
N ALA A 243 -13.92 -9.89 7.89
CA ALA A 243 -14.05 -8.44 7.73
C ALA A 243 -14.68 -7.78 8.96
N LEU A 244 -15.71 -8.38 9.57
CA LEU A 244 -16.36 -7.88 10.77
C LEU A 244 -15.38 -7.86 11.96
N PHE A 245 -14.65 -8.95 12.18
CA PHE A 245 -13.66 -9.03 13.25
C PHE A 245 -12.56 -7.97 13.08
N VAL A 246 -11.98 -7.88 11.88
CA VAL A 246 -10.94 -6.90 11.56
C VAL A 246 -11.47 -5.46 11.65
N PHE A 247 -12.73 -5.22 11.25
CA PHE A 247 -13.40 -3.93 11.41
C PHE A 247 -13.49 -3.53 12.89
N LEU A 248 -13.97 -4.42 13.75
CA LEU A 248 -14.11 -4.15 15.18
C LEU A 248 -12.75 -3.85 15.84
N LEU A 249 -11.71 -4.60 15.46
CA LEU A 249 -10.34 -4.33 15.92
C LEU A 249 -9.84 -2.95 15.47
N ALA A 250 -10.05 -2.61 14.20
CA ALA A 250 -9.62 -1.32 13.64
C ALA A 250 -10.34 -0.14 14.29
N VAL A 251 -11.66 -0.24 14.49
CA VAL A 251 -12.46 0.79 15.18
C VAL A 251 -12.03 0.91 16.64
N THR A 252 -11.87 -0.22 17.34
CA THR A 252 -11.39 -0.22 18.73
C THR A 252 -10.02 0.43 18.85
N TYR A 253 -9.08 0.08 17.96
CA TYR A 253 -7.77 0.71 17.90
C TYR A 253 -7.87 2.21 17.65
N LEU A 254 -8.70 2.65 16.70
CA LEU A 254 -8.89 4.06 16.37
C LEU A 254 -9.40 4.86 17.58
N ILE A 255 -10.39 4.33 18.32
CA ILE A 255 -10.94 4.94 19.52
C ILE A 255 -9.90 4.98 20.64
N VAL A 256 -9.25 3.85 20.95
CA VAL A 256 -8.26 3.77 22.03
C VAL A 256 -7.05 4.66 21.74
N SER A 257 -6.55 4.65 20.50
CA SER A 257 -5.43 5.49 20.07
C SER A 257 -5.79 6.98 20.15
N SER A 258 -7.00 7.37 19.72
CA SER A 258 -7.45 8.77 19.84
C SER A 258 -7.52 9.28 21.27
N LYS A 259 -7.82 8.41 22.24
CA LYS A 259 -7.89 8.75 23.67
C LYS A 259 -6.51 8.78 24.33
N LYS A 260 -5.62 7.85 23.97
CA LYS A 260 -4.29 7.72 24.60
C LYS A 260 -3.24 8.66 24.00
N ARG A 261 -3.29 8.92 22.70
CA ARG A 261 -2.29 9.70 21.96
C ARG A 261 -2.98 10.63 20.95
N PRO A 262 -3.63 11.70 21.44
CA PRO A 262 -4.24 12.68 20.54
C PRO A 262 -3.16 13.35 19.68
N GLY A 263 -3.50 13.63 18.43
CA GLY A 263 -2.57 14.29 17.49
C GLY A 263 -1.61 13.35 16.75
N ARG A 264 -0.68 13.97 16.02
CA ARG A 264 0.31 13.29 15.17
C ARG A 264 1.67 13.29 15.87
N GLU A 265 2.51 12.32 15.56
CA GLU A 265 3.91 12.27 15.96
C GLU A 265 4.66 13.55 15.51
N ASP A 266 5.42 14.16 16.43
CA ASP A 266 6.24 15.34 16.13
C ASP A 266 7.48 15.00 15.29
N VAL A 267 8.04 13.79 15.51
CA VAL A 267 9.18 13.27 14.76
C VAL A 267 8.83 11.89 14.22
N VAL A 268 8.76 11.77 12.90
CA VAL A 268 8.44 10.51 12.22
C VAL A 268 9.67 9.71 11.80
N GLU A 269 10.82 10.37 11.67
CA GLU A 269 12.09 9.77 11.32
C GLU A 269 13.14 10.44 12.18
N PRO A 270 13.74 9.73 13.16
CA PRO A 270 14.85 10.27 13.92
C PRO A 270 15.95 10.67 12.94
N ALA A 271 16.67 11.76 13.21
CA ALA A 271 17.93 12.01 12.53
C ALA A 271 18.88 10.87 12.93
N ALA A 272 18.87 9.77 12.17
CA ALA A 272 19.83 8.71 12.34
C ALA A 272 21.22 9.35 12.19
N ALA A 273 22.03 9.21 13.24
CA ALA A 273 23.45 9.53 13.23
C ALA A 273 24.03 9.01 11.91
N VAL A 274 24.75 9.89 11.23
CA VAL A 274 25.58 9.54 10.07
C VAL A 274 26.39 8.32 10.49
N SER A 275 26.00 7.14 10.02
CA SER A 275 26.87 5.98 10.02
C SER A 275 28.00 6.37 9.09
N GLY A 276 29.10 6.82 9.70
CA GLY A 276 30.29 7.27 9.01
C GLY A 276 30.91 6.12 8.25
N ASP A 277 30.60 6.04 6.96
CA ASP A 277 31.34 5.27 5.97
C ASP A 277 31.68 6.10 4.72
N ASP A 278 31.41 7.41 4.73
CA ASP A 278 31.98 8.36 3.77
C ASP A 278 33.21 9.04 4.41
N ALA A 279 34.20 8.22 4.76
CA ALA A 279 35.56 8.67 5.02
C ALA A 279 36.48 8.04 3.98
N ASP A 280 36.40 8.51 2.73
CA ASP A 280 37.58 8.70 1.89
C ASP A 280 37.28 9.65 0.71
N GLY A 281 38.19 10.58 0.45
CA GLY A 281 38.08 11.58 -0.64
C GLY A 281 38.10 13.02 -0.15
N GLY A 282 39.28 13.50 0.24
CA GLY A 282 39.48 14.73 0.99
C GLY A 282 39.36 16.06 0.22
N GLU A 283 39.35 17.13 1.01
CA GLU A 283 40.24 18.29 0.90
C GLU A 283 40.15 19.09 2.21
N LYS A 284 41.26 19.20 2.93
CA LYS A 284 41.41 20.15 4.04
C LYS A 284 41.53 21.56 3.45
N PRO A 285 40.93 22.60 4.04
CA PRO A 285 41.31 23.96 3.72
C PRO A 285 42.68 24.23 4.36
N GLU A 286 43.69 24.51 3.53
CA GLU A 286 44.95 25.11 3.99
C GLU A 286 44.67 26.55 4.45
N ASN A 287 45.00 26.80 5.72
CA ASN A 287 45.28 28.15 6.22
C ASN A 287 46.49 28.70 5.45
N ALA A 288 46.30 29.84 4.79
CA ALA A 288 47.40 30.73 4.44
C ALA A 288 47.27 31.99 5.30
N ASP A 289 48.05 32.03 6.37
CA ASP A 289 48.49 33.27 6.99
C ASP A 289 49.24 34.09 5.94
N LYS A 290 48.84 35.35 5.78
CA LYS A 290 49.77 36.44 5.51
C LYS A 290 49.34 37.65 6.34
N ASP A 291 50.18 37.92 7.31
CA ASP A 291 50.35 39.19 7.98
C ASP A 291 50.40 40.35 6.95
N ASP A 292 49.74 41.45 7.29
CA ASP A 292 50.38 42.76 7.26
C ASP A 292 49.67 43.65 8.32
N GLU A 293 50.49 44.12 9.26
CA GLU A 293 50.23 45.17 10.24
C GLU A 293 49.71 46.45 9.51
N VAL A 294 48.94 47.35 10.13
CA VAL A 294 49.47 48.40 11.02
C VAL A 294 48.29 49.26 11.54
N ALA A 295 48.38 49.57 12.84
CA ALA A 295 47.88 50.73 13.61
C ALA A 295 46.36 50.96 13.74
N ASP A 296 45.84 50.92 14.97
CA ASP A 296 45.77 52.04 15.95
C ASP A 296 44.68 53.05 15.50
N ASP A 297 43.66 53.39 16.27
CA ASP A 297 43.72 53.84 17.65
C ASP A 297 42.27 54.00 18.18
N SER A 298 42.12 54.02 19.52
CA SER A 298 41.15 54.77 20.38
C SER A 298 39.75 55.15 19.81
N GLU A 299 38.60 55.02 20.49
CA GLU A 299 38.18 55.47 21.84
C GLU A 299 36.66 55.18 21.89
N ALA A 300 36.13 54.42 22.85
CA ALA A 300 35.48 54.92 24.07
C ALA A 300 34.39 56.02 23.90
N ASP A 301 33.18 55.62 24.29
CA ASP A 301 32.27 56.32 25.23
C ASP A 301 30.91 56.86 24.73
N ALA A 302 29.92 56.62 25.60
CA ALA A 302 28.62 57.26 25.86
C ALA A 302 27.77 57.79 24.69
N GLY A 303 26.47 57.55 24.58
CA GLY A 303 25.46 57.42 25.63
C GLY A 303 24.27 58.34 25.28
N ALA A 304 23.05 57.84 25.54
CA ALA A 304 21.79 58.58 25.70
C ALA A 304 21.17 59.37 24.51
N GLY A 305 20.05 58.83 23.99
CA GLY A 305 18.71 59.37 24.30
C GLY A 305 18.09 60.47 23.42
N SER A 306 16.83 60.19 23.02
CA SER A 306 15.68 61.12 22.89
C SER A 306 15.26 61.66 21.50
N GLY A 307 13.93 61.56 21.26
CA GLY A 307 13.12 62.51 20.46
C GLY A 307 12.88 62.10 19.00
N LYS A 308 11.73 61.57 18.53
CA LYS A 308 10.32 62.05 18.47
C LYS A 308 10.04 63.10 17.37
N LYS A 309 9.03 62.78 16.52
CA LYS A 309 8.32 63.61 15.50
C LYS A 309 9.15 63.89 14.24
N THR A 310 8.65 63.74 13.01
CA THR A 310 7.28 63.82 12.43
C THR A 310 7.12 62.80 11.31
#